data_AF-A0A8T4X6S1-F1
#
_entry.id   AF-A0A8T4X6S1-F1
#
_cell.length_a   1.000
_cell.length_b   1.000
_cell.length_c   1.000
_cell.angle_alpha   90.00
_cell.angle_beta   90.00
_cell.angle_gamma   90.00
#
_symmetry.space_group_name_H-M   'P 1'
#
loop_
_entity.id
_entity.type
_entity.pdbx_description
1 polymer ?
#
loop_
_entity_poly.entity_id
_entity_poly.type
_entity_poly.pdbx_seq_one_letter_code
_entity_poly.pdbx_strand_id
1 'polypeptide(L)'
;MDLSVNLKEKIYDIKESQNNFLRIVSYFPLSEDEKQSILKKTQHVDFRSIFSDHVSEEEWNKTKHQIIKRFQNELFDIDSA
;
A
#
# COMPACT_ATOMS: atom_id res chain seq x y z
N MET A 1 -10.15 -2.55 11.04
CA MET A 1 -9.82 -3.52 9.97
C MET A 1 -8.61 -4.34 10.43
N ASP A 2 -8.80 -5.62 10.78
CA ASP A 2 -7.70 -6.52 11.15
C ASP A 2 -7.01 -7.04 9.90
N LEU A 3 -5.99 -6.35 9.44
CA LEU A 3 -5.11 -6.78 8.37
C LEU A 3 -3.87 -7.43 8.98
N SER A 4 -3.36 -8.49 8.35
CA SER A 4 -2.08 -9.10 8.72
C SER A 4 -1.00 -8.03 8.78
N VAL A 5 -0.06 -8.14 9.72
CA VAL A 5 1.00 -7.14 9.91
C VAL A 5 1.76 -6.88 8.60
N ASN A 6 2.11 -7.94 7.86
CA ASN A 6 2.77 -7.84 6.54
C ASN A 6 1.97 -7.02 5.53
N LEU A 7 0.65 -7.13 5.54
CA LEU A 7 -0.24 -6.41 4.62
C LEU A 7 -0.33 -4.93 5.00
N LYS A 8 -0.39 -4.62 6.31
CA LYS A 8 -0.34 -3.22 6.78
C LYS A 8 0.97 -2.54 6.39
N GLU A 9 2.11 -3.22 6.49
CA GLU A 9 3.41 -2.64 6.11
C GLU A 9 3.48 -2.27 4.62
N LYS A 10 2.80 -3.04 3.75
CA LYS A 10 2.73 -2.76 2.30
C LYS A 10 1.78 -1.61 1.95
N ILE A 11 0.87 -1.26 2.84
CA ILE A 11 -0.10 -0.19 2.63
C ILE A 11 0.54 1.13 3.05
N TYR A 12 0.60 2.07 2.11
CA TYR A 12 1.05 3.43 2.35
C TYR A 12 -0.08 4.26 2.98
N ASP A 13 -1.29 4.18 2.41
CA ASP A 13 -2.42 4.97 2.86
C ASP A 13 -3.75 4.29 2.57
N ILE A 14 -4.77 4.62 3.36
CA ILE A 14 -6.14 4.15 3.20
C ILE A 14 -7.05 5.37 3.29
N LYS A 15 -7.70 5.72 2.16
CA LYS A 15 -8.63 6.84 2.08
C LYS A 15 -10.04 6.33 1.87
N GLU A 16 -11.00 6.91 2.58
CA GLU A 16 -12.41 6.72 2.27
C GLU A 16 -12.83 7.73 1.20
N SER A 17 -13.47 7.25 0.14
CA SER A 17 -13.98 8.07 -0.95
C SER A 17 -15.44 8.42 -0.73
N GLN A 18 -15.90 9.52 -1.33
CA GLN A 18 -17.26 10.05 -1.19
C GLN A 18 -18.39 9.08 -1.59
N ASN A 19 -18.06 8.00 -2.31
CA ASN A 19 -19.00 6.98 -2.79
C ASN A 19 -19.01 5.69 -1.94
N ASN A 20 -18.56 5.74 -0.68
CA ASN A 20 -18.36 4.55 0.19
C ASN A 20 -17.32 3.55 -0.35
N PHE A 21 -16.45 3.98 -1.26
CA PHE A 21 -15.32 3.16 -1.72
C PHE A 21 -14.11 3.42 -0.82
N LEU A 22 -13.49 2.35 -0.34
CA LEU A 22 -12.19 2.44 0.34
C LEU A 22 -11.08 2.39 -0.70
N ARG A 23 -10.31 3.46 -0.82
CA ARG A 23 -9.12 3.51 -1.66
C ARG A 23 -7.91 3.10 -0.84
N ILE A 24 -7.35 1.94 -1.14
CA ILE A 24 -6.12 1.47 -0.52
C ILE A 24 -4.98 1.79 -1.47
N VAL A 25 -4.04 2.60 -1.00
CA VAL A 25 -2.81 2.93 -1.70
C VAL A 25 -1.68 2.13 -1.07
N SER A 26 -1.11 1.18 -1.81
CA SER A 26 0.05 0.39 -1.40
C SER A 26 1.32 0.85 -2.11
N TYR A 27 2.49 0.50 -1.56
CA TYR A 27 3.76 0.77 -2.25
C TYR A 27 3.83 0.01 -3.58
N PHE A 28 3.55 -1.29 -3.54
CA PHE A 28 3.50 -2.17 -4.73
C PHE A 28 2.10 -2.77 -4.91
N PRO A 29 1.77 -3.31 -6.09
CA PRO A 29 0.49 -3.96 -6.32
C PRO A 29 0.33 -5.16 -5.38
N LEU A 30 -0.77 -5.17 -4.63
CA LEU A 30 -1.12 -6.30 -3.75
C LEU A 30 -1.37 -7.57 -4.58
N SER A 31 -1.06 -8.71 -4.00
CA SER A 31 -1.38 -10.01 -4.61
C SER A 31 -2.89 -10.21 -4.66
N GLU A 32 -3.33 -11.13 -5.51
CA GLU A 32 -4.76 -11.43 -5.63
C GLU A 32 -5.33 -11.97 -4.30
N ASP A 33 -4.58 -12.81 -3.58
CA ASP A 33 -4.99 -13.34 -2.27
C ASP A 33 -5.15 -12.23 -1.21
N GLU A 34 -4.26 -11.24 -1.22
CA GLU A 34 -4.32 -10.07 -0.34
C GLU A 34 -5.55 -9.22 -0.66
N LYS A 35 -5.81 -8.94 -1.95
CA LYS A 35 -6.99 -8.20 -2.41
C LYS A 35 -8.27 -8.91 -2.02
N GLN A 36 -8.36 -10.22 -2.24
CA GLN A 36 -9.54 -11.02 -1.87
C GLN A 36 -9.77 -11.00 -0.36
N SER A 37 -8.71 -11.05 0.44
CA SER A 37 -8.80 -10.97 1.90
C SER A 37 -9.37 -9.63 2.38
N ILE A 38 -9.01 -8.54 1.70
CA ILE A 38 -9.54 -7.20 1.95
C ILE A 38 -10.99 -7.08 1.49
N LEU A 39 -11.30 -7.54 0.27
CA LEU A 39 -12.65 -7.51 -0.30
C LEU A 39 -13.66 -8.32 0.52
N LYS A 40 -13.22 -9.41 1.17
CA LYS A 40 -14.05 -10.15 2.13
C LYS A 40 -14.46 -9.33 3.36
N LYS A 41 -13.67 -8.33 3.74
CA LYS A 41 -13.92 -7.48 4.92
C LYS A 41 -14.55 -6.13 4.55
N THR A 42 -14.45 -5.72 3.30
CA THR A 42 -15.00 -4.46 2.79
C THR A 42 -15.54 -4.66 1.39
N GLN A 43 -16.83 -4.41 1.23
CA GLN A 43 -17.43 -4.34 -0.09
C GLN A 43 -17.07 -2.97 -0.68
N HIS A 44 -16.46 -2.96 -1.86
CA HIS A 44 -16.05 -1.76 -2.63
C HIS A 44 -14.69 -1.15 -2.24
N VAL A 45 -13.60 -1.83 -2.63
CA VAL A 45 -12.23 -1.33 -2.47
C VAL A 45 -11.59 -1.02 -3.81
N ASP A 46 -11.03 0.19 -3.94
CA ASP A 46 -10.18 0.61 -5.06
C ASP A 46 -8.71 0.39 -4.67
N PHE A 47 -8.06 -0.59 -5.29
CA PHE A 47 -6.64 -0.88 -5.05
C PHE A 47 -5.77 -0.05 -5.97
N ARG A 48 -4.97 0.83 -5.39
CA ARG A 48 -3.93 1.60 -6.10
C ARG A 48 -2.57 1.23 -5.54
N SER A 49 -1.58 1.26 -6.42
CA SER A 49 -0.18 1.08 -6.08
C SER A 49 0.62 2.28 -6.53
N ILE A 50 1.62 2.66 -5.74
CA ILE A 50 2.56 3.74 -6.06
C ILE A 50 3.47 3.29 -7.20
N PHE A 51 4.05 2.10 -7.06
CA PHE A 51 4.86 1.44 -8.07
C PHE A 51 4.02 0.39 -8.78
N SER A 52 4.20 0.26 -10.10
CA SER A 52 3.55 -0.78 -10.90
C SER A 52 4.26 -2.12 -10.87
N ASP A 53 5.47 -2.17 -10.30
CA ASP A 53 6.29 -3.38 -10.25
C ASP A 53 5.73 -4.40 -9.26
N HIS A 54 5.71 -5.67 -9.66
CA HIS A 54 5.40 -6.74 -8.73
C HIS A 54 6.66 -7.17 -8.00
N VAL A 55 6.62 -7.09 -6.65
CA VAL A 55 7.74 -7.44 -5.79
C VAL A 55 7.34 -8.64 -4.93
N SER A 56 8.20 -9.66 -4.89
CA SER A 56 7.98 -10.83 -4.03
C SER A 56 8.06 -10.45 -2.56
N GLU A 57 7.50 -11.28 -1.67
CA GLU A 57 7.54 -10.99 -0.24
C GLU A 57 8.97 -11.02 0.34
N GLU A 58 9.85 -11.82 -0.25
CA GLU A 58 11.28 -11.85 0.09
C GLU A 58 11.97 -10.54 -0.31
N GLU A 59 11.77 -10.09 -1.55
CA GLU A 59 12.33 -8.82 -2.02
C GLU A 59 11.75 -7.64 -1.26
N TRP A 60 10.45 -7.64 -0.98
CA TRP A 60 9.80 -6.63 -0.16
C TRP A 60 10.44 -6.56 1.22
N ASN A 61 10.63 -7.70 1.91
CA ASN A 61 11.27 -7.68 3.22
C ASN A 61 12.71 -7.17 3.20
N LYS A 62 13.44 -7.39 2.09
CA LYS A 62 14.79 -6.87 1.88
C LYS A 62 14.80 -5.37 1.57
N THR A 63 13.83 -4.87 0.80
CA THR A 63 13.83 -3.49 0.27
C THR A 63 12.89 -2.53 1.00
N LYS A 64 11.93 -3.01 1.80
CA LYS A 64 10.88 -2.19 2.46
C LYS A 64 11.44 -1.00 3.22
N HIS A 65 12.49 -1.21 4.00
CA HIS A 65 13.12 -0.13 4.78
C HIS A 65 13.68 0.97 3.88
N GLN A 66 14.29 0.60 2.75
CA GLN A 66 14.86 1.56 1.81
C GLN A 66 13.77 2.29 1.04
N ILE A 67 12.73 1.57 0.62
CA ILE A 67 11.61 2.14 -0.15
C ILE A 67 10.80 3.10 0.73
N ILE A 68 10.41 2.67 1.93
CA ILE A 68 9.68 3.53 2.88
C ILE A 68 10.51 4.77 3.20
N LYS A 69 11.80 4.61 3.51
CA LYS A 69 12.69 5.74 3.81
C LYS A 69 12.85 6.68 2.62
N ARG A 70 13.01 6.14 1.40
CA ARG A 70 13.13 6.95 0.19
C ARG A 70 11.85 7.71 -0.12
N PHE A 71 10.70 7.05 0.00
CA PHE A 71 9.40 7.67 -0.27
C PHE A 71 9.07 8.76 0.76
N GLN A 72 9.39 8.52 2.03
CA GLN A 72 9.29 9.54 3.08
C GLN A 72 10.25 10.71 2.80
N ASN A 73 11.52 10.44 2.50
CA ASN A 73 12.49 11.50 2.22
C ASN A 73 12.13 12.31 0.97
N GLU A 74 11.70 11.67 -0.12
CA GLU A 74 11.26 12.38 -1.34
C GLU A 74 10.01 13.26 -1.10
N LEU A 75 9.15 12.92 -0.13
CA LEU A 75 8.01 13.76 0.26
C LEU A 75 8.41 14.94 1.17
N PHE A 76 9.51 14.84 1.91
CA PHE A 76 9.99 15.91 2.81
C PHE A 76 11.02 16.85 2.15
N ASP A 77 11.68 16.43 1.07
CA ASP A 77 12.62 17.28 0.32
C ASP A 77 11.91 18.26 -0.65
N ILE A 78 10.58 18.22 -0.77
CA ILE A 78 9.83 19.13 -1.66
C ILE A 78 9.53 20.50 -1.02
N ASP A 79 9.81 20.69 0.27
CA ASP A 79 9.56 21.95 1.01
C ASP A 79 10.83 22.76 1.28
N SER A 80 11.95 22.47 0.60
CA SER A 80 13.24 23.17 0.77
C SER A 80 13.75 23.91 -0.48
N ALA A 81 12.86 24.49 -1.29
CA ALA A 81 13.23 25.40 -2.38
C ALA A 81 12.52 26.75 -2.27
#